data_AF-B9XRP2-F1
#
_entry.id   AF-B9XRP2-F1
#
_cell.length_a   1.000
_cell.length_b   1.000
_cell.length_c   1.000
_cell.angle_alpha   90.00
_cell.angle_beta   90.00
_cell.angle_gamma   90.00
#
_symmetry.space_group_name_H-M   'P 1'
#
loop_
_entity.id
_entity.type
_entity.pdbx_description
1 polymer ?
#
loop_
_entity_poly.entity_id
_entity_poly.type
_entity_poly.pdbx_seq_one_letter_code
_entity_poly.pdbx_strand_id
1 'polypeptide(L)'
;MQETLKPSYVGKLFPPYSDEVTPLRPTSAGAKAGKIFYAVLGCALIGGIVWFIGLMFDWKWVRYAGIALGVWVLIDTIRNMLKSQCAACPYCRRDVGSKSLLQLSVDDKNKQFACEGCFEWLISDGGQIRAFRETDIGNTKEFDCPVIANGVWPNECIVCGAPTTRHLNAKTLNVGLASLLVGRLSVSYGSVKNIPYCDVHEAAVTVKTVDRKIWADFKDYAARRRYLHANRIHRMEAAKQIS
;
A
#
# COMPACT_ATOMS: atom_id res chain seq x y z
N MET A 1 -31.32 -4.44 -33.84
CA MET A 1 -30.50 -3.32 -33.34
C MET A 1 -29.26 -3.95 -32.72
N GLN A 2 -28.16 -4.00 -33.47
CA GLN A 2 -26.92 -4.64 -33.05
C GLN A 2 -26.24 -3.71 -32.03
N GLU A 3 -26.34 -4.06 -30.76
CA GLU A 3 -25.47 -3.47 -29.73
C GLU A 3 -24.04 -3.91 -30.03
N THR A 4 -23.25 -2.94 -30.44
CA THR A 4 -21.81 -3.07 -30.65
C THR A 4 -21.15 -3.39 -29.31
N LEU A 5 -20.97 -4.70 -29.06
CA LEU A 5 -19.99 -5.20 -28.11
C LEU A 5 -18.64 -4.60 -28.47
N LYS A 6 -18.24 -3.54 -27.74
CA LYS A 6 -16.85 -3.08 -27.68
C LYS A 6 -15.98 -4.30 -27.44
N PRO A 7 -14.80 -4.44 -28.08
CA PRO A 7 -13.96 -5.61 -27.92
C PRO A 7 -13.52 -5.71 -26.45
N SER A 8 -14.26 -6.49 -25.68
CA SER A 8 -13.94 -6.92 -24.33
C SER A 8 -12.69 -7.75 -24.44
N TYR A 9 -11.59 -7.25 -23.88
CA TYR A 9 -10.29 -7.91 -23.76
C TYR A 9 -10.41 -9.44 -23.53
N VAL A 10 -9.75 -10.25 -24.39
CA VAL A 10 -9.76 -11.72 -24.35
C VAL A 10 -8.32 -12.25 -24.25
N GLY A 11 -7.85 -12.51 -23.02
CA GLY A 11 -6.81 -13.50 -22.67
C GLY A 11 -5.35 -13.33 -23.13
N LYS A 12 -4.47 -13.02 -22.15
CA LYS A 12 -2.99 -13.14 -21.97
C LYS A 12 -2.40 -11.86 -21.36
N LEU A 13 -2.94 -11.39 -20.23
CA LEU A 13 -2.34 -10.27 -19.50
C LEU A 13 -1.00 -10.75 -18.90
N PHE A 14 0.09 -10.42 -19.57
CA PHE A 14 1.43 -10.41 -18.98
C PHE A 14 1.88 -8.96 -18.95
N PRO A 15 1.50 -8.20 -17.91
CA PRO A 15 1.89 -6.81 -17.83
C PRO A 15 3.42 -6.72 -17.89
N PRO A 16 4.00 -5.93 -18.82
CA PRO A 16 5.44 -5.84 -18.93
C PRO A 16 6.03 -5.28 -17.62
N TYR A 17 7.23 -5.71 -17.27
CA TYR A 17 7.99 -5.07 -16.22
C TYR A 17 8.39 -3.67 -16.69
N SER A 18 8.38 -2.69 -15.80
CA SER A 18 8.98 -1.40 -16.13
C SER A 18 10.50 -1.57 -16.09
N ASP A 19 11.17 -1.28 -17.20
CA ASP A 19 12.63 -1.18 -17.26
C ASP A 19 13.13 0.18 -16.76
N GLU A 20 12.21 1.08 -16.43
CA GLU A 20 12.57 2.39 -15.91
C GLU A 20 13.11 2.29 -14.50
N VAL A 21 14.24 2.94 -14.29
CA VAL A 21 14.84 3.16 -12.99
C VAL A 21 14.75 4.65 -12.70
N THR A 22 14.31 5.00 -11.49
CA THR A 22 14.04 6.38 -11.10
C THR A 22 14.95 6.78 -9.94
N PRO A 23 15.74 7.87 -10.08
CA PRO A 23 16.64 8.28 -9.01
C PRO A 23 15.87 8.89 -7.84
N LEU A 24 16.36 8.67 -6.63
CA LEU A 24 15.90 9.38 -5.45
C LEU A 24 16.27 10.86 -5.56
N ARG A 25 15.30 11.71 -5.26
CA ARG A 25 15.44 13.16 -5.22
C ARG A 25 14.98 13.69 -3.86
N PRO A 26 15.49 14.85 -3.42
CA PRO A 26 15.02 15.46 -2.19
C PRO A 26 13.52 15.77 -2.29
N THR A 27 12.78 15.47 -1.22
CA THR A 27 11.34 15.78 -1.14
C THR A 27 11.11 17.29 -1.28
N SER A 28 10.05 17.69 -2.00
CA SER A 28 9.72 19.09 -2.24
C SER A 28 9.46 19.86 -0.93
N ALA A 29 9.77 21.17 -0.93
CA ALA A 29 9.62 22.03 0.23
C ALA A 29 8.17 22.06 0.76
N GLY A 30 7.17 22.02 -0.12
CA GLY A 30 5.76 22.00 0.28
C GLY A 30 5.34 20.71 1.00
N ALA A 31 5.82 19.55 0.55
CA ALA A 31 5.56 18.28 1.23
C ALA A 31 6.29 18.20 2.58
N LYS A 32 7.48 18.80 2.69
CA LYS A 32 8.20 18.96 3.97
C LYS A 32 7.44 19.86 4.93
N ALA A 33 6.94 21.01 4.48
CA ALA A 33 6.21 21.97 5.31
C ALA A 33 4.95 21.37 5.93
N GLY A 34 4.16 20.62 5.15
CA GLY A 34 2.97 19.94 5.67
C GLY A 34 3.31 18.94 6.77
N LYS A 35 4.36 18.13 6.60
CA LYS A 35 4.77 17.18 7.64
C LYS A 35 5.34 17.89 8.87
N ILE A 36 6.10 18.99 8.71
CA ILE A 36 6.60 19.81 9.82
C ILE A 36 5.44 20.37 10.64
N PHE A 37 4.38 20.86 9.98
CA PHE A 37 3.20 21.36 10.67
C PHE A 37 2.54 20.28 11.55
N TYR A 38 2.31 19.08 11.01
CA TYR A 38 1.77 17.97 11.80
C TYR A 38 2.71 17.50 12.91
N ALA A 39 4.03 17.53 12.68
CA ALA A 39 5.03 17.20 13.69
C ALA A 39 5.02 18.20 14.85
N VAL A 40 4.98 19.50 14.55
CA VAL A 40 4.86 20.57 15.56
C VAL A 40 3.58 20.40 16.36
N LEU A 41 2.45 20.15 15.70
CA LEU A 41 1.17 19.93 16.36
C LEU A 41 1.21 18.70 17.29
N GLY A 42 1.79 17.59 16.82
CA GLY A 42 1.96 16.37 17.62
C GLY A 42 2.88 16.58 18.83
N CYS A 43 4.00 17.28 18.64
CA CYS A 43 4.93 17.61 19.72
C CYS A 43 4.27 18.54 20.76
N ALA A 44 3.51 19.54 20.32
CA ALA A 44 2.78 20.45 21.20
C ALA A 44 1.72 19.71 22.02
N LEU A 45 1.03 18.73 21.41
CA LEU A 45 0.06 17.88 22.11
C LEU A 45 0.74 17.01 23.18
N ILE A 46 1.77 16.24 22.81
CA ILE A 46 2.44 15.32 23.74
C ILE A 46 3.16 16.10 24.85
N GLY A 47 3.97 17.09 24.47
CA GLY A 47 4.69 17.94 25.42
C GLY A 47 3.74 18.75 26.30
N GLY A 48 2.63 19.23 25.73
CA GLY A 48 1.59 19.95 26.46
C GLY A 48 0.88 19.09 27.49
N ILE A 49 0.56 17.82 27.17
CA ILE A 49 -0.04 16.88 28.13
C ILE A 49 0.91 16.64 29.31
N VAL A 50 2.19 16.36 29.05
CA VAL A 50 3.19 16.12 30.10
C VAL A 50 3.38 17.38 30.96
N TRP A 51 3.47 18.55 30.32
CA TRP A 51 3.59 19.82 31.02
C TRP A 51 2.36 20.11 31.89
N PHE A 52 1.14 19.87 31.38
CA PHE A 52 -0.10 20.05 32.11
C PHE A 52 -0.21 19.13 33.33
N ILE A 53 0.22 17.87 33.22
CA ILE A 53 0.33 16.95 34.36
C ILE A 53 1.30 17.52 35.41
N GLY A 54 2.47 17.98 34.98
CA GLY A 54 3.43 18.67 35.87
C GLY A 54 2.86 19.93 36.51
N LEU A 55 1.91 20.61 35.85
CA LEU A 55 1.22 21.76 36.40
C LEU A 55 0.24 21.37 37.51
N MET A 56 -0.61 20.38 37.25
CA MET A 56 -1.62 19.86 38.19
C MET A 56 -1.02 19.34 39.51
N PHE A 57 0.14 18.70 39.46
CA PHE A 57 0.80 18.11 40.64
C PHE A 57 1.93 18.97 41.24
N ASP A 58 2.11 20.20 40.74
CA ASP A 58 3.22 21.11 41.09
C ASP A 58 4.64 20.52 40.99
N TRP A 59 4.81 19.53 40.11
CA TRP A 59 6.08 18.87 39.89
C TRP A 59 6.92 19.65 38.88
N LYS A 60 7.77 20.55 39.38
CA LYS A 60 8.67 21.38 38.55
C LYS A 60 9.50 20.57 37.56
N TRP A 61 10.03 19.42 37.97
CA TRP A 61 10.83 18.55 37.09
C TRP A 61 10.03 17.97 35.92
N VAL A 62 8.75 17.63 36.13
CA VAL A 62 7.86 17.13 35.06
C VAL A 62 7.52 18.21 34.06
N ARG A 63 7.33 19.46 34.52
CA ARG A 63 7.11 20.61 33.63
C ARG A 63 8.30 20.81 32.68
N TYR A 64 9.52 20.79 33.21
CA TYR A 64 10.73 20.90 32.38
C TYR A 64 10.93 19.68 31.49
N ALA A 65 10.63 18.47 31.97
CA ALA A 65 10.71 17.25 31.17
C ALA A 65 9.76 17.27 29.97
N GLY A 66 8.52 17.76 30.15
CA GLY A 66 7.56 17.89 29.05
C GLY A 66 8.02 18.82 27.93
N ILE A 67 8.63 19.95 28.30
CA ILE A 67 9.22 20.89 27.33
C ILE A 67 10.43 20.27 26.63
N ALA A 68 11.34 19.66 27.40
CA ALA A 68 12.55 19.03 26.85
C ALA A 68 12.21 17.89 25.88
N LEU A 69 11.23 17.05 26.21
CA LEU A 69 10.71 16.00 25.33
C LEU A 69 10.12 16.58 24.05
N GLY A 70 9.29 17.62 24.15
CA GLY A 70 8.70 18.27 22.98
C GLY A 70 9.77 18.83 22.02
N VAL A 71 10.79 19.50 22.56
CA VAL A 71 11.91 20.04 21.77
C VAL A 71 12.74 18.92 21.16
N TRP A 72 13.03 17.85 21.91
CA TRP A 72 13.82 16.72 21.41
C TRP A 72 13.12 16.01 20.25
N VAL A 73 11.83 15.70 20.39
CA VAL A 73 11.03 15.07 19.32
C VAL A 73 10.97 15.98 18.09
N LEU A 74 10.84 17.29 18.29
CA LEU A 74 10.82 18.26 17.19
C LEU A 74 12.15 18.26 16.41
N ILE A 75 13.29 18.29 17.11
CA ILE A 75 14.63 18.25 16.49
C ILE A 75 14.83 16.94 15.73
N ASP A 76 14.50 15.79 16.33
CA ASP A 76 14.64 14.49 15.68
C ASP A 76 13.77 14.40 14.42
N THR A 77 12.53 14.88 14.50
CA THR A 77 11.61 14.90 13.37
C THR A 77 12.13 15.77 12.22
N ILE A 78 12.67 16.97 12.52
CA ILE A 78 13.28 17.83 11.51
C ILE A 78 14.48 17.15 10.85
N ARG A 79 15.37 16.51 11.63
CA ARG A 79 16.54 15.77 11.10
C ARG A 79 16.11 14.63 10.17
N ASN A 80 15.13 13.84 10.57
CA ASN A 80 14.60 12.74 9.77
C ASN A 80 13.93 13.24 8.48
N MET A 81 13.29 14.41 8.51
CA MET A 81 12.70 15.02 7.32
C MET A 81 13.72 15.59 6.34
N LEU A 82 14.83 16.15 6.82
CA LEU A 82 15.90 16.63 5.94
C LEU A 82 16.50 15.48 5.11
N LYS A 83 16.51 14.27 5.69
CA LYS A 83 16.93 13.03 5.02
C LYS A 83 15.85 12.40 4.15
N SER A 84 14.62 12.92 4.16
CA SER A 84 13.52 12.31 3.40
C SER A 84 13.70 12.46 1.90
N GLN A 85 13.82 11.32 1.22
CA GLN A 85 13.91 11.24 -0.23
C GLN A 85 12.60 10.72 -0.83
N CYS A 86 12.35 11.11 -2.07
CA CYS A 86 11.24 10.60 -2.86
C CYS A 86 11.72 10.22 -4.26
N ALA A 87 10.98 9.37 -4.96
CA ALA A 87 11.11 9.21 -6.40
C ALA A 87 9.76 8.94 -7.05
N ALA A 88 9.70 9.14 -8.36
CA ALA A 88 8.52 8.81 -9.14
C ALA A 88 8.39 7.29 -9.29
N CYS A 89 7.20 6.74 -9.09
CA CYS A 89 6.96 5.32 -9.33
C CYS A 89 7.19 4.97 -10.82
N PRO A 90 7.99 3.93 -11.16
CA PRO A 90 8.20 3.46 -12.55
C PRO A 90 6.93 3.03 -13.29
N TYR A 91 5.82 2.78 -12.59
CA TYR A 91 4.57 2.36 -13.20
C TYR A 91 3.55 3.49 -13.35
N CYS A 92 3.32 4.27 -12.29
CA CYS A 92 2.27 5.29 -12.25
C CYS A 92 2.78 6.74 -12.17
N ARG A 93 4.11 6.94 -12.13
CA ARG A 93 4.79 8.24 -12.03
C ARG A 93 4.43 9.10 -10.81
N ARG A 94 3.63 8.59 -9.87
CA ARG A 94 3.35 9.28 -8.60
C ARG A 94 4.57 9.25 -7.69
N ASP A 95 4.76 10.32 -6.93
CA ASP A 95 5.86 10.44 -5.98
C ASP A 95 5.69 9.51 -4.76
N VAL A 96 6.56 8.53 -4.64
CA VAL A 96 6.64 7.61 -3.50
C VAL A 96 7.62 8.15 -2.46
N GLY A 97 7.34 7.94 -1.16
CA GLY A 97 8.11 8.48 -0.03
C GLY A 97 7.78 9.94 0.34
N SER A 98 7.08 10.67 -0.55
CA SER A 98 6.73 12.09 -0.34
C SER A 98 5.72 12.31 0.80
N LYS A 99 4.68 11.47 0.89
CA LYS A 99 3.57 11.63 1.86
C LYS A 99 3.54 10.58 2.96
N SER A 100 4.16 9.43 2.73
CA SER A 100 4.07 8.29 3.62
C SER A 100 5.12 8.29 4.72
N LEU A 101 4.94 7.35 5.66
CA LEU A 101 5.95 6.98 6.67
C LEU A 101 7.12 6.19 6.06
N LEU A 102 7.03 5.83 4.78
CA LEU A 102 8.13 5.17 4.08
C LEU A 102 9.29 6.16 3.92
N GLN A 103 10.36 5.92 4.66
CA GLN A 103 11.62 6.64 4.50
C GLN A 103 12.47 5.89 3.48
N LEU A 104 12.73 6.56 2.35
CA LEU A 104 13.67 6.10 1.34
C LEU A 104 15.02 6.78 1.58
N SER A 105 16.09 6.01 1.46
CA SER A 105 17.47 6.45 1.65
C SER A 105 18.36 6.04 0.49
N VAL A 106 19.42 6.80 0.25
CA VAL A 106 20.49 6.44 -0.69
C VAL A 106 21.21 5.16 -0.25
N ASP A 107 21.24 4.91 1.05
CA ASP A 107 21.90 3.76 1.65
C ASP A 107 21.01 2.49 1.68
N ASP A 108 19.76 2.58 1.20
CA ASP A 108 18.88 1.41 1.13
C ASP A 108 19.52 0.35 0.21
N LYS A 109 19.53 -0.91 0.67
CA LYS A 109 19.98 -2.08 -0.09
C LYS A 109 18.83 -3.05 -0.27
N ASN A 110 18.36 -3.22 -1.51
CA ASN A 110 17.26 -4.11 -1.86
C ASN A 110 16.00 -3.98 -0.97
N LYS A 111 15.66 -2.76 -0.55
CA LYS A 111 14.50 -2.54 0.31
C LYS A 111 13.21 -2.62 -0.50
N GLN A 112 12.38 -3.62 -0.21
CA GLN A 112 11.11 -3.87 -0.89
C GLN A 112 9.97 -3.07 -0.27
N PHE A 113 9.09 -2.50 -1.09
CA PHE A 113 7.89 -1.80 -0.64
C PHE A 113 6.83 -1.73 -1.74
N ALA A 114 5.58 -1.44 -1.39
CA ALA A 114 4.50 -1.23 -2.36
C ALA A 114 4.27 0.27 -2.63
N CYS A 115 4.04 0.63 -3.89
CA CYS A 115 3.62 1.98 -4.25
C CYS A 115 2.21 2.27 -3.71
N GLU A 116 2.01 3.36 -2.96
CA GLU A 116 0.68 3.69 -2.42
C GLU A 116 -0.35 4.09 -3.49
N GLY A 117 0.11 4.45 -4.69
CA GLY A 117 -0.76 4.88 -5.78
C GLY A 117 -1.31 3.74 -6.63
N CYS A 118 -0.44 2.82 -7.06
CA CYS A 118 -0.80 1.70 -7.94
C CYS A 118 -0.61 0.33 -7.29
N PHE A 119 -0.12 0.27 -6.05
CA PHE A 119 0.15 -0.95 -5.29
C PHE A 119 1.21 -1.88 -5.89
N GLU A 120 1.88 -1.48 -6.98
CA GLU A 120 2.99 -2.25 -7.54
C GLU A 120 4.16 -2.33 -6.56
N TRP A 121 4.82 -3.49 -6.52
CA TRP A 121 6.01 -3.68 -5.69
C TRP A 121 7.23 -3.06 -6.36
N LEU A 122 8.03 -2.39 -5.54
CA LEU A 122 9.20 -1.62 -5.91
C LEU A 122 10.36 -1.98 -5.00
N ILE A 123 11.57 -1.78 -5.51
CA ILE A 123 12.81 -1.99 -4.77
C ILE A 123 13.59 -0.67 -4.76
N SER A 124 13.97 -0.22 -3.56
CA SER A 124 14.93 0.86 -3.34
C SER A 124 16.31 0.23 -3.19
N ASP A 125 17.24 0.60 -4.06
CA ASP A 125 18.61 0.11 -4.05
C ASP A 125 19.57 1.23 -4.48
N GLY A 126 20.53 1.56 -3.63
CA GLY A 126 21.63 2.49 -3.95
C GLY A 126 21.18 3.87 -4.44
N GLY A 127 20.11 4.43 -3.85
CA GLY A 127 19.61 5.75 -4.24
C GLY A 127 18.68 5.76 -5.45
N GLN A 128 18.19 4.61 -5.89
CA GLN A 128 17.28 4.50 -7.02
C GLN A 128 16.11 3.56 -6.70
N ILE A 129 14.99 3.76 -7.39
CA ILE A 129 13.83 2.87 -7.31
C ILE A 129 13.62 2.20 -8.66
N ARG A 130 13.50 0.86 -8.62
CA ARG A 130 13.17 0.01 -9.77
C ARG A 130 11.93 -0.83 -9.51
N ALA A 131 11.35 -1.36 -10.58
CA ALA A 131 10.28 -2.35 -10.48
C ALA A 131 10.77 -3.67 -9.85
N PHE A 132 9.90 -4.29 -9.05
CA PHE A 132 10.10 -5.66 -8.54
C PHE A 132 9.84 -6.68 -9.65
N ARG A 133 10.79 -7.60 -9.86
CA ARG A 133 10.78 -8.62 -10.92
C ARG A 133 10.64 -10.03 -10.35
N GLU A 134 10.32 -10.99 -11.21
CA GLU A 134 10.27 -12.42 -10.85
C GLU A 134 11.58 -12.94 -10.23
N THR A 135 12.72 -12.43 -10.69
CA THR A 135 14.04 -12.75 -10.13
C THR A 135 14.22 -12.30 -8.68
N ASP A 136 13.39 -11.36 -8.20
CA ASP A 136 13.44 -10.82 -6.84
C ASP A 136 12.54 -11.58 -5.85
N ILE A 137 11.72 -12.53 -6.31
CA ILE A 137 10.73 -13.27 -5.51
C ILE A 137 11.37 -14.00 -4.31
N GLY A 138 12.59 -14.49 -4.46
CA GLY A 138 13.27 -15.26 -3.42
C GLY A 138 12.40 -16.41 -2.89
N ASN A 139 12.22 -16.47 -1.57
CA ASN A 139 11.38 -17.48 -0.90
C ASN A 139 9.94 -17.02 -0.63
N THR A 140 9.54 -15.86 -1.16
CA THR A 140 8.21 -15.28 -0.90
C THR A 140 7.13 -16.07 -1.64
N LYS A 141 6.11 -16.52 -0.91
CA LYS A 141 5.00 -17.34 -1.46
C LYS A 141 3.64 -16.65 -1.44
N GLU A 142 3.56 -15.49 -0.82
CA GLU A 142 2.33 -14.74 -0.61
C GLU A 142 2.57 -13.30 -1.04
N PHE A 143 1.75 -12.84 -1.99
CA PHE A 143 1.86 -11.52 -2.59
C PHE A 143 0.56 -10.77 -2.36
N ASP A 144 0.56 -9.85 -1.40
CA ASP A 144 -0.66 -9.17 -1.00
C ASP A 144 -0.88 -7.83 -1.73
N CYS A 145 -2.16 -7.48 -1.87
CA CYS A 145 -2.58 -6.16 -2.30
C CYS A 145 -3.96 -5.82 -1.72
N PRO A 146 -4.27 -4.53 -1.52
CA PRO A 146 -5.60 -4.14 -1.08
C PRO A 146 -6.61 -4.43 -2.19
N VAL A 147 -7.79 -4.92 -1.80
CA VAL A 147 -8.91 -5.05 -2.73
C VAL A 147 -9.34 -3.64 -3.15
N ILE A 148 -9.28 -3.39 -4.46
CA ILE A 148 -9.57 -2.08 -5.03
C ILE A 148 -11.08 -1.85 -5.00
N ALA A 149 -11.51 -0.73 -4.40
CA ALA A 149 -12.90 -0.30 -4.44
C ALA A 149 -13.34 -0.05 -5.90
N ASN A 150 -14.51 -0.59 -6.27
CA ASN A 150 -14.99 -0.65 -7.66
C ASN A 150 -13.97 -1.28 -8.62
N GLY A 151 -13.14 -2.18 -8.10
CA GLY A 151 -12.15 -2.88 -8.89
C GLY A 151 -12.76 -3.99 -9.74
N VAL A 152 -12.09 -4.29 -10.84
CA VAL A 152 -12.48 -5.37 -11.77
C VAL A 152 -11.48 -6.52 -11.71
N TRP A 153 -11.96 -7.72 -11.98
CA TRP A 153 -11.12 -8.86 -12.28
C TRP A 153 -10.80 -8.89 -13.78
N PRO A 154 -9.63 -9.39 -14.19
CA PRO A 154 -9.32 -9.58 -15.60
C PRO A 154 -10.29 -10.61 -16.21
N ASN A 155 -10.64 -10.51 -17.49
CA ASN A 155 -11.52 -11.48 -18.15
C ASN A 155 -10.77 -12.77 -18.57
N GLU A 156 -9.98 -13.32 -17.66
CA GLU A 156 -9.16 -14.52 -17.83
C GLU A 156 -8.87 -15.15 -16.47
N CYS A 157 -8.49 -16.41 -16.46
CA CYS A 157 -8.03 -17.11 -15.26
C CYS A 157 -6.91 -16.31 -14.59
N ILE A 158 -7.13 -15.90 -13.34
CA ILE A 158 -6.21 -15.04 -12.61
C ILE A 158 -4.80 -15.65 -12.49
N VAL A 159 -4.70 -16.98 -12.47
CA VAL A 159 -3.44 -17.72 -12.27
C VAL A 159 -2.64 -17.92 -13.56
N CYS A 160 -3.29 -18.24 -14.69
CA CYS A 160 -2.57 -18.61 -15.92
C CYS A 160 -2.90 -17.75 -17.14
N GLY A 161 -3.93 -16.90 -17.07
CA GLY A 161 -4.40 -16.10 -18.21
C GLY A 161 -5.18 -16.87 -19.28
N ALA A 162 -5.53 -18.14 -19.04
CA ALA A 162 -6.43 -18.91 -19.91
C ALA A 162 -7.86 -18.35 -19.86
N PRO A 163 -8.73 -18.64 -20.85
CA PRO A 163 -10.13 -18.23 -20.81
C PRO A 163 -10.84 -18.67 -19.52
N THR A 164 -11.68 -17.78 -18.99
CA THR A 164 -12.43 -18.03 -17.77
C THR A 164 -13.53 -19.06 -18.03
N THR A 165 -13.53 -20.15 -17.25
CA THR A 165 -14.58 -21.18 -17.28
C THR A 165 -15.45 -21.15 -16.02
N ARG A 166 -14.90 -20.63 -14.91
CA ARG A 166 -15.61 -20.56 -13.62
C ARG A 166 -15.24 -19.31 -12.83
N HIS A 167 -16.13 -18.93 -11.94
CA HIS A 167 -15.94 -17.83 -11.01
C HIS A 167 -16.06 -18.34 -9.57
N LEU A 168 -15.06 -18.06 -8.74
CA LEU A 168 -15.06 -18.44 -7.33
C LEU A 168 -15.11 -17.20 -6.44
N ASN A 169 -15.53 -17.39 -5.19
CA ASN A 169 -15.56 -16.35 -4.19
C ASN A 169 -14.55 -16.66 -3.09
N ALA A 170 -13.68 -15.71 -2.77
CA ALA A 170 -12.78 -15.81 -1.64
C ALA A 170 -13.41 -15.14 -0.42
N LYS A 171 -13.48 -15.85 0.71
CA LYS A 171 -14.02 -15.33 1.96
C LYS A 171 -12.97 -15.45 3.05
N THR A 172 -12.94 -14.47 3.94
CA THR A 172 -12.16 -14.52 5.18
C THR A 172 -13.08 -14.39 6.37
N LEU A 173 -12.81 -15.21 7.38
CA LEU A 173 -13.46 -15.16 8.68
C LEU A 173 -12.35 -15.07 9.72
N ASN A 174 -12.02 -13.84 10.15
CA ASN A 174 -11.10 -13.66 11.25
C ASN A 174 -11.90 -13.51 12.54
N VAL A 175 -11.85 -14.53 13.37
CA VAL A 175 -12.39 -14.50 14.74
C VAL A 175 -11.27 -14.01 15.64
N GLY A 176 -11.38 -12.80 16.18
CA GLY A 176 -10.38 -12.28 17.11
C GLY A 176 -10.38 -13.09 18.41
N LEU A 177 -9.39 -13.98 18.57
CA LEU A 177 -9.16 -14.76 19.80
C LEU A 177 -8.90 -13.86 21.02
N ALA A 178 -8.24 -12.72 20.83
CA ALA A 178 -8.03 -11.74 21.90
C ALA A 178 -9.34 -11.07 22.36
N SER A 179 -10.31 -10.93 21.45
CA SER A 179 -11.63 -10.37 21.72
C SER A 179 -12.52 -11.35 22.49
N LEU A 180 -12.32 -12.66 22.28
CA LEU A 180 -12.95 -13.74 23.05
C LEU A 180 -12.57 -13.69 24.53
N LEU A 181 -11.31 -13.36 24.86
CA LEU A 181 -10.84 -13.22 26.25
C LEU A 181 -11.46 -12.03 27.01
N VAL A 182 -11.96 -11.01 26.29
CA VAL A 182 -12.60 -9.81 26.87
C VAL A 182 -14.13 -9.83 26.68
N GLY A 183 -14.71 -10.98 26.31
CA GLY A 183 -16.16 -11.14 26.14
C GLY A 183 -16.77 -10.34 24.98
N ARG A 184 -15.95 -9.81 24.06
CA ARG A 184 -16.41 -9.05 22.89
C ARG A 184 -16.10 -9.83 21.63
N LEU A 185 -17.09 -10.47 21.03
CA LEU A 185 -16.95 -11.05 19.69
C LEU A 185 -16.75 -9.92 18.66
N SER A 186 -15.51 -9.70 18.24
CA SER A 186 -15.20 -8.88 17.07
C SER A 186 -14.95 -9.81 15.89
N VAL A 187 -15.95 -9.96 15.03
CA VAL A 187 -15.87 -10.71 13.77
C VAL A 187 -15.58 -9.73 12.64
N SER A 188 -14.45 -9.87 11.97
CA SER A 188 -14.20 -9.17 10.71
C SER A 188 -14.55 -10.09 9.55
N TYR A 189 -15.56 -9.69 8.76
CA TYR A 189 -15.98 -10.39 7.56
C TYR A 189 -15.50 -9.62 6.33
N GLY A 190 -14.73 -10.29 5.48
CA GLY A 190 -14.33 -9.79 4.17
C GLY A 190 -14.59 -10.84 3.11
N SER A 191 -15.25 -10.47 2.02
CA SER A 191 -15.42 -11.37 0.87
C SER A 191 -15.13 -10.65 -0.42
N VAL A 192 -14.40 -11.31 -1.31
CA VAL A 192 -14.23 -10.87 -2.68
C VAL A 192 -14.91 -11.87 -3.60
N LYS A 193 -15.77 -11.36 -4.47
CA LYS A 193 -16.62 -12.18 -5.34
C LYS A 193 -16.10 -12.22 -6.77
N ASN A 194 -16.56 -13.21 -7.51
CA ASN A 194 -16.39 -13.34 -8.96
C ASN A 194 -14.92 -13.37 -9.42
N ILE A 195 -14.06 -14.09 -8.70
CA ILE A 195 -12.66 -14.27 -9.10
C ILE A 195 -12.61 -15.29 -10.25
N PRO A 196 -12.06 -14.94 -11.41
CA PRO A 196 -12.07 -15.79 -12.61
C PRO A 196 -10.98 -16.86 -12.56
N TYR A 197 -11.36 -18.10 -12.86
CA TYR A 197 -10.48 -19.27 -12.94
C TYR A 197 -10.78 -20.11 -14.20
N CYS A 198 -9.81 -20.93 -14.59
CA CYS A 198 -10.02 -22.03 -15.53
C CYS A 198 -10.29 -23.34 -14.77
N ASP A 199 -10.59 -24.41 -15.50
CA ASP A 199 -10.91 -25.72 -14.91
C ASP A 199 -9.70 -26.37 -14.21
N VAL A 200 -8.49 -26.00 -14.63
CA VAL A 200 -7.23 -26.55 -14.09
C VAL A 200 -6.83 -25.91 -12.76
N HIS A 201 -7.11 -24.62 -12.56
CA HIS A 201 -6.60 -23.88 -11.39
C HIS A 201 -7.68 -23.66 -10.35
N GLU A 202 -7.40 -24.09 -9.11
CA GLU A 202 -8.27 -23.90 -7.96
C GLU A 202 -8.09 -22.53 -7.29
N ALA A 203 -8.81 -22.30 -6.19
CA ALA A 203 -8.83 -21.06 -5.41
C ALA A 203 -7.42 -20.67 -4.89
N ALA A 204 -6.66 -19.97 -5.73
CA ALA A 204 -5.31 -19.50 -5.45
C ALA A 204 -5.25 -18.10 -4.84
N VAL A 205 -6.40 -17.43 -4.70
CA VAL A 205 -6.52 -16.10 -4.09
C VAL A 205 -7.22 -16.26 -2.75
N THR A 206 -6.54 -15.87 -1.68
CA THR A 206 -7.09 -15.80 -0.33
C THR A 206 -7.37 -14.35 0.04
N VAL A 207 -8.15 -14.15 1.10
CA VAL A 207 -8.51 -12.81 1.56
C VAL A 207 -8.15 -12.71 3.04
N LYS A 208 -7.63 -11.56 3.45
CA LYS A 208 -7.40 -11.22 4.86
C LYS A 208 -7.96 -9.83 5.15
N THR A 209 -8.41 -9.61 6.37
CA THR A 209 -8.84 -8.28 6.83
C THR A 209 -7.78 -7.70 7.76
N VAL A 210 -7.19 -6.58 7.37
CA VAL A 210 -6.16 -5.85 8.13
C VAL A 210 -6.63 -4.40 8.26
N ASP A 211 -6.71 -3.88 9.48
CA ASP A 211 -7.14 -2.49 9.77
C ASP A 211 -8.47 -2.09 9.11
N ARG A 212 -9.47 -2.99 9.18
CA ARG A 212 -10.79 -2.84 8.53
C ARG A 212 -10.76 -2.72 7.00
N LYS A 213 -9.61 -2.98 6.36
CA LYS A 213 -9.47 -3.07 4.91
C LYS A 213 -9.34 -4.53 4.49
N ILE A 214 -9.92 -4.84 3.34
CA ILE A 214 -9.84 -6.18 2.74
C ILE A 214 -8.60 -6.22 1.86
N TRP A 215 -7.74 -7.21 2.10
CA TRP A 215 -6.55 -7.49 1.31
C TRP A 215 -6.73 -8.83 0.61
N ALA A 216 -6.42 -8.86 -0.69
CA ALA A 216 -6.31 -10.08 -1.46
C ALA A 216 -4.86 -10.55 -1.40
N ASP A 217 -4.67 -11.84 -1.19
CA ASP A 217 -3.37 -12.48 -1.14
C ASP A 217 -3.28 -13.53 -2.25
N PHE A 218 -2.23 -13.44 -3.04
CA PHE A 218 -2.02 -14.23 -4.24
C PHE A 218 -0.83 -15.15 -4.01
N LYS A 219 -1.00 -16.45 -4.31
CA LYS A 219 0.11 -17.42 -4.27
C LYS A 219 1.13 -17.24 -5.39
N ASP A 220 0.77 -16.48 -6.42
CA ASP A 220 1.59 -16.22 -7.59
C ASP A 220 1.67 -14.71 -7.84
N TYR A 221 2.90 -14.21 -7.99
CA TYR A 221 3.16 -12.81 -8.28
C TYR A 221 2.57 -12.38 -9.62
N ALA A 222 2.61 -13.25 -10.64
CA ALA A 222 2.03 -12.94 -11.94
C ALA A 222 0.52 -12.69 -11.84
N ALA A 223 -0.18 -13.52 -11.04
CA ALA A 223 -1.60 -13.37 -10.77
C ALA A 223 -1.94 -12.02 -10.12
N ARG A 224 -1.14 -11.60 -9.13
CA ARG A 224 -1.27 -10.28 -8.50
C ARG A 224 -1.09 -9.15 -9.51
N ARG A 225 -0.07 -9.23 -10.38
CA ARG A 225 0.19 -8.20 -11.39
C ARG A 225 -0.94 -8.09 -12.41
N ARG A 226 -1.54 -9.22 -12.83
CA ARG A 226 -2.74 -9.22 -13.69
C ARG A 226 -3.90 -8.46 -13.05
N TYR A 227 -4.16 -8.71 -11.77
CA TYR A 227 -5.19 -7.99 -11.03
C TYR A 227 -4.91 -6.48 -11.01
N LEU A 228 -3.69 -6.06 -10.66
CA LEU A 228 -3.33 -4.64 -10.61
C LEU A 228 -3.43 -3.97 -11.99
N HIS A 229 -3.01 -4.67 -13.05
CA HIS A 229 -3.07 -4.14 -14.41
C HIS A 229 -4.51 -3.97 -14.91
N ALA A 230 -5.38 -4.96 -14.69
CA ALA A 230 -6.80 -4.87 -15.06
C ALA A 230 -7.47 -3.66 -14.39
N ASN A 231 -7.18 -3.45 -13.11
CA ASN A 231 -7.70 -2.30 -12.36
C ASN A 231 -7.10 -0.96 -12.81
N ARG A 232 -5.85 -0.94 -13.26
CA ARG A 232 -5.24 0.26 -13.84
C ARG A 232 -5.96 0.67 -15.13
N ILE A 233 -6.18 -0.27 -16.05
CA ILE A 233 -6.92 -0.01 -17.30
C ILE A 233 -8.31 0.51 -16.98
N HIS A 234 -9.05 -0.19 -16.10
CA HIS A 234 -10.40 0.19 -15.71
C HIS A 234 -10.49 1.62 -15.17
N ARG A 235 -9.56 2.03 -14.31
CA ARG A 235 -9.50 3.42 -13.80
C ARG A 235 -9.22 4.45 -14.89
N MET A 236 -8.33 4.12 -15.84
CA MET A 236 -8.02 5.01 -16.96
C MET A 236 -9.22 5.18 -17.90
N GLU A 237 -9.96 4.10 -18.15
CA GLU A 237 -11.20 4.14 -18.94
C GLU A 237 -12.29 4.94 -18.24
N ALA A 238 -12.49 4.72 -16.93
CA ALA A 238 -13.45 5.48 -16.13
C ALA A 238 -13.12 6.99 -16.12
N ALA A 239 -11.84 7.36 -16.04
CA ALA A 239 -11.42 8.76 -16.09
C ALA A 239 -11.72 9.43 -17.44
N LYS A 240 -11.59 8.71 -18.55
CA LYS A 240 -11.90 9.22 -19.91
C LYS A 240 -13.40 9.45 -20.14
N GLN A 241 -14.27 8.77 -19.40
CA GLN A 241 -15.72 8.93 -19.56
C GLN A 241 -16.27 10.16 -18.83
N ILE A 242 -15.48 10.75 -17.93
CA ILE A 242 -15.87 11.91 -17.12
C ILE A 242 -15.30 13.22 -17.71
N SER A 243 -14.26 13.12 -18.56
CA SER A 243 -13.65 14.23 -19.31
C SER A 243 -14.35 14.48 -20.64
#